data_AF-A0A8S8XM40-F1
#
_entry.id   AF-A0A8S8XM40-F1
#
_cell.length_a   1.000
_cell.length_b   1.000
_cell.length_c   1.000
_cell.angle_alpha   90.00
_cell.angle_beta   90.00
_cell.angle_gamma   90.00
#
_symmetry.space_group_name_H-M   'P 1'
#
loop_
_entity.id
_entity.type
_entity.pdbx_description
1 polymer ?
#
loop_
_entity_poly.entity_id
_entity_poly.type
_entity_poly.pdbx_seq_one_letter_code
_entity_poly.pdbx_strand_id
1 'polypeptide(L)'
;MRRRWSEERRNNQQQAEWIVAWLRKNGPATIREIVAALTVADREVKAHIIQRALIKSPFVSKSGEKIIDGEIHSLWSFSVD
;
A
#
# COMPACT_ATOMS: atom_id res chain seq x y z
N MET A 1 -2.41 14.74 -28.56
CA MET A 1 -1.39 14.54 -27.51
C MET A 1 -2.04 14.68 -26.12
N ARG A 2 -2.59 13.60 -25.55
CA ARG A 2 -3.24 13.55 -24.20
C ARG A 2 -3.04 12.21 -23.45
N ARG A 3 -2.26 11.26 -23.99
CA ARG A 3 -2.21 9.86 -23.50
C ARG A 3 -1.35 9.63 -22.26
N ARG A 4 -0.22 10.34 -22.13
CA ARG A 4 0.79 10.08 -21.09
C ARG A 4 0.26 10.20 -19.65
N TRP A 5 -0.58 11.20 -19.40
CA TRP A 5 -1.20 11.40 -18.08
C TRP A 5 -2.16 10.27 -17.69
N SER A 6 -2.90 9.74 -18.66
CA SER A 6 -3.82 8.62 -18.44
C SER A 6 -3.06 7.33 -18.11
N GLU A 7 -1.92 7.10 -18.76
CA GLU A 7 -1.06 5.95 -18.51
C GLU A 7 -0.41 6.02 -17.12
N GLU A 8 0.12 7.18 -16.74
CA GLU A 8 0.71 7.38 -15.41
C GLU A 8 -0.32 7.15 -14.30
N ARG A 9 -1.54 7.72 -14.45
CA ARG A 9 -2.63 7.49 -13.48
C ARG A 9 -3.03 6.02 -13.40
N ARG A 10 -3.10 5.32 -14.53
CA ARG A 10 -3.44 3.89 -14.57
C ARG A 10 -2.31 3.06 -13.93
N ASN A 11 -1.06 3.40 -14.15
CA ASN A 11 0.07 2.73 -13.51
C ASN A 11 0.03 2.94 -11.98
N ASN A 12 -0.22 4.17 -11.55
CA ASN A 12 -0.37 4.52 -10.14
C ASN A 12 -1.54 3.75 -9.49
N GLN A 13 -2.66 3.60 -10.19
CA GLN A 13 -3.80 2.82 -9.72
C GLN A 13 -3.44 1.33 -9.57
N GLN A 14 -2.82 0.73 -10.59
CA GLN A 14 -2.40 -0.68 -10.54
C GLN A 14 -1.39 -0.97 -9.43
N GLN A 15 -0.46 -0.05 -9.17
CA GLN A 15 0.46 -0.22 -8.04
C GLN A 15 -0.26 -0.14 -6.69
N ALA A 16 -1.22 0.76 -6.53
CA ALA A 16 -2.01 0.83 -5.31
C ALA A 16 -2.85 -0.44 -5.10
N GLU A 17 -3.50 -0.93 -6.16
CA GLU A 17 -4.25 -2.20 -6.14
C GLU A 17 -3.37 -3.40 -5.80
N TRP A 18 -2.11 -3.40 -6.27
CA TRP A 18 -1.15 -4.44 -5.91
C TRP A 18 -0.88 -4.47 -4.39
N ILE A 19 -0.72 -3.30 -3.75
CA ILE A 19 -0.53 -3.22 -2.29
C ILE A 19 -1.75 -3.79 -1.55
N VAL A 20 -2.96 -3.43 -1.99
CA VAL A 20 -4.21 -3.96 -1.42
C VAL A 20 -4.28 -5.48 -1.56
N ALA A 21 -3.98 -6.02 -2.75
CA ALA A 21 -3.97 -7.45 -3.00
C ALA A 21 -2.89 -8.17 -2.18
N TRP A 22 -1.73 -7.52 -1.96
CA TRP A 22 -0.67 -8.06 -1.12
C TRP A 22 -1.11 -8.13 0.35
N LEU A 23 -1.72 -7.07 0.89
CA LEU A 23 -2.29 -7.08 2.25
C LEU A 23 -3.35 -8.16 2.42
N ARG A 24 -4.21 -8.36 1.42
CA ARG A 24 -5.21 -9.44 1.43
C ARG A 24 -4.57 -10.83 1.55
N LYS A 25 -3.40 -11.04 0.94
CA LYS A 25 -2.71 -12.34 0.93
C LYS A 25 -1.80 -12.57 2.13
N ASN A 26 -1.19 -11.51 2.66
CA ASN A 26 -0.14 -11.59 3.68
C ASN A 26 -0.64 -11.17 5.07
N GLY A 27 -1.84 -10.60 5.17
CA GLY A 27 -2.42 -10.11 6.41
C GLY A 27 -2.01 -8.67 6.74
N PRO A 28 -2.29 -8.23 7.97
CA PRO A 28 -1.98 -6.88 8.40
C PRO A 28 -0.48 -6.59 8.38
N ALA A 29 -0.09 -5.40 7.91
CA ALA A 29 1.31 -5.00 7.80
C ALA A 29 1.51 -3.52 8.08
N THR A 30 2.72 -3.18 8.50
CA THR A 30 3.19 -1.81 8.65
C THR A 30 3.62 -1.21 7.31
N ILE A 31 3.72 0.12 7.23
CA ILE A 31 4.28 0.80 6.06
C ILE A 31 5.68 0.28 5.73
N ARG A 32 6.50 -0.01 6.76
CA ARG A 32 7.86 -0.54 6.59
C ARG A 32 7.85 -1.92 5.91
N GLU A 33 6.98 -2.82 6.35
CA GLU A 33 6.82 -4.16 5.75
C GLU A 33 6.26 -4.04 4.31
N ILE A 34 5.36 -3.11 4.04
CA ILE A 34 4.84 -2.84 2.68
C ILE A 34 5.96 -2.33 1.75
N VAL A 35 6.80 -1.41 2.22
CA VAL A 35 7.96 -0.91 1.46
C VAL A 35 8.95 -2.02 1.15
N ALA A 36 9.22 -2.90 2.12
CA ALA A 36 10.06 -4.07 1.91
C ALA A 36 9.45 -5.01 0.84
N ALA A 37 8.14 -5.27 0.90
CA ALA A 37 7.45 -6.10 -0.08
C ALA A 37 7.48 -5.51 -1.50
N LEU A 38 7.32 -4.19 -1.64
CA LEU A 38 7.46 -3.49 -2.93
C LEU A 38 8.89 -3.65 -3.48
N THR A 39 9.91 -3.49 -2.62
CA THR A 39 11.31 -3.63 -3.01
C THR A 39 11.62 -5.06 -3.47
N VAL A 40 11.17 -6.08 -2.74
CA VAL A 40 11.34 -7.50 -3.10
C VAL A 40 10.61 -7.83 -4.42
N ALA A 41 9.49 -7.17 -4.69
CA ALA A 41 8.72 -7.35 -5.92
C ALA A 41 9.24 -6.53 -7.12
N ASP A 42 10.39 -5.86 -6.98
CA ASP A 42 10.97 -4.94 -7.97
C ASP A 42 9.97 -3.85 -8.42
N ARG A 43 9.23 -3.29 -7.45
CA ARG A 43 8.24 -2.22 -7.66
C ARG A 43 8.73 -0.92 -7.07
N GLU A 44 8.51 0.15 -7.81
CA GLU A 44 8.88 1.50 -7.39
C GLU A 44 8.14 1.92 -6.11
N VAL A 45 8.89 2.42 -5.12
CA VAL A 45 8.34 2.88 -3.84
C VAL A 45 7.98 4.36 -3.95
N LYS A 46 6.67 4.65 -3.96
CA LYS A 46 6.14 6.02 -4.05
C LYS A 46 5.18 6.31 -2.91
N ALA A 47 5.45 7.39 -2.17
CA ALA A 47 4.64 7.80 -1.02
C ALA A 47 3.16 7.99 -1.39
N HIS A 48 2.86 8.65 -2.53
CA HIS A 48 1.47 8.87 -2.96
C HIS A 48 0.72 7.60 -3.37
N ILE A 49 1.44 6.55 -3.78
CA ILE A 49 0.85 5.24 -4.11
C ILE A 49 0.50 4.48 -2.84
N ILE A 50 1.41 4.46 -1.86
CA ILE A 50 1.16 3.89 -0.54
C ILE A 50 -0.02 4.62 0.12
N GLN A 51 -0.03 5.95 0.10
CA GLN A 51 -1.14 6.74 0.63
C GLN A 51 -2.46 6.42 -0.08
N ARG A 52 -2.45 6.27 -1.41
CA ARG A 52 -3.64 5.87 -2.17
C ARG A 52 -4.13 4.48 -1.74
N ALA A 53 -3.23 3.51 -1.58
CA ALA A 53 -3.59 2.15 -1.17
C ALA A 53 -4.11 2.08 0.27
N LEU A 54 -3.56 2.85 1.19
CA LEU A 54 -3.86 2.74 2.63
C LEU A 54 -4.99 3.67 3.10
N ILE A 55 -5.06 4.88 2.54
CA ILE A 55 -6.00 5.93 3.02
C ILE A 55 -7.20 6.10 2.08
N LYS A 56 -7.01 5.90 0.77
CA LYS A 56 -8.05 6.15 -0.24
C LYS A 56 -8.74 4.88 -0.72
N SER A 57 -8.16 3.72 -0.45
CA SER A 57 -8.79 2.44 -0.78
C SER A 57 -9.96 2.19 0.19
N PRO A 58 -11.13 1.80 -0.30
CA PRO A 58 -12.21 1.35 0.57
C PRO A 58 -11.93 -0.02 1.22
N PHE A 59 -10.90 -0.73 0.73
CA PHE A 59 -10.60 -2.11 1.14
C PHE A 59 -9.47 -2.21 2.17
N VAL A 60 -8.98 -1.09 2.68
CA VAL A 60 -7.87 -1.07 3.64
C VAL A 60 -8.20 -0.13 4.78
N SER A 61 -7.99 -0.62 6.00
CA SER A 61 -8.20 0.14 7.24
C SER A 61 -7.00 -0.04 8.18
N LYS A 62 -6.77 0.95 9.04
CA LYS A 62 -5.83 0.80 10.15
C LYS A 62 -6.45 -0.14 11.18
N SER A 63 -5.81 -1.28 11.43
CA SER A 63 -6.30 -2.31 12.35
C SER A 63 -5.64 -2.26 13.72
N GLY A 64 -4.61 -1.43 13.89
CA GLY A 64 -3.91 -1.29 15.16
C GLY A 64 -2.53 -0.67 15.02
N GLU A 65 -1.68 -0.97 15.97
CA GLU A 65 -0.30 -0.50 16.05
C GLU A 65 0.63 -1.61 16.54
N LYS A 66 1.90 -1.54 16.15
CA LYS A 66 2.96 -2.49 16.53
C LYS A 66 4.20 -1.70 16.90
N ILE A 67 4.87 -2.09 17.98
CA ILE A 67 6.17 -1.53 18.37
C ILE A 67 7.27 -2.29 17.62
N ILE A 68 8.11 -1.57 16.89
CA ILE A 68 9.29 -2.09 16.19
C ILE A 68 10.46 -1.17 16.55
N ASP A 69 11.54 -1.72 17.08
CA ASP A 69 12.74 -0.96 17.47
C ASP A 69 12.47 0.24 18.40
N GLY A 70 11.42 0.14 19.23
CA GLY A 70 10.99 1.21 20.15
C GLY A 70 10.07 2.26 19.51
N GLU A 71 9.79 2.16 18.21
CA GLU A 71 8.88 3.06 17.50
C GLU A 71 7.49 2.42 17.28
N ILE A 72 6.45 3.25 17.35
CA ILE A 72 5.07 2.82 17.09
C ILE A 72 4.79 2.91 15.60
N HIS A 73 4.43 1.79 14.99
CA HIS A 73 4.01 1.70 13.60
C HIS A 73 2.55 1.31 13.48
N SER A 74 1.80 2.02 12.63
CA SER A 74 0.43 1.64 12.31
C SER A 74 0.39 0.33 11.52
N LEU A 75 -0.48 -0.59 11.94
CA LEU A 75 -0.82 -1.81 11.21
C LEU A 75 -2.01 -1.53 10.30
N TRP A 76 -1.88 -1.93 9.05
CA TRP A 76 -2.88 -1.78 8.00
C TRP A 76 -3.35 -3.15 7.55
N SER A 77 -4.66 -3.35 7.48
CA SER A 77 -5.27 -4.62 7.11
C SER A 77 -6.20 -4.47 5.94
N PHE A 78 -6.33 -5.53 5.14
CA PHE A 78 -7.42 -5.64 4.19
C PHE A 78 -8.74 -5.85 4.95
N SER A 79 -9.74 -5.02 4.67
CA SER A 79 -11.11 -5.18 5.19
C SER A 79 -12.12 -5.06 4.05
N VAL A 80 -13.23 -5.77 4.20
CA VAL A 80 -14.41 -5.70 3.31
C VAL A 80 -15.66 -5.30 4.08
N ASP A 81 -15.49 -4.65 5.24
CA ASP A 81 -16.57 -4.09 6.05
C ASP A 81 -17.60 -3.31 5.21
#